data_AF-A0A3Q7RJH6-F1
#
_entry.id   AF-A0A3Q7RJH6-F1
#
_cell.length_a   1.000
_cell.length_b   1.000
_cell.length_c   1.000
_cell.angle_alpha   90.00
_cell.angle_beta   90.00
_cell.angle_gamma   90.00
#
_symmetry.space_group_name_H-M   'P 1'
#
loop_
_entity.id
_entity.type
_entity.pdbx_description
1 polymer ?
#
loop_
_entity_poly.entity_id
_entity_poly.type
_entity_poly.pdbx_seq_one_letter_code
_entity_poly.pdbx_strand_id
1 'polypeptide(L)'
;MGTTCLHPGRLQQSLDPMQDITLHLVGEDEGDNCNSKDVISRETLPSSSQKKTPRSVTHKTGTSHFVKHVQFTNWPDHGTPASVDGFIKYVRFARKSHLTGPILVHCSAGVGRTGVFLCVDVVFCAIEKNFPFNIRNIVAQMREQRYGMIQTKEQYFFCYKVVLEVLQKLLTFD
;
A
#
# COMPACT_ATOMS: atom_id res chain seq x y z
N MET A 1 -24.93 -10.44 20.60
CA MET A 1 -25.60 -9.34 21.31
C MET A 1 -24.81 -8.06 21.08
N GLY A 2 -25.45 -7.01 20.53
CA GLY A 2 -24.80 -5.74 20.20
C GLY A 2 -25.50 -4.94 19.10
N THR A 3 -26.76 -4.54 19.37
CA THR A 3 -27.59 -3.46 18.79
C THR A 3 -27.48 -3.08 17.30
N THR A 4 -28.52 -3.46 16.55
CA THR A 4 -29.00 -2.82 15.32
C THR A 4 -29.83 -1.58 15.63
N CYS A 5 -29.53 -0.43 15.01
CA CYS A 5 -30.48 0.66 14.83
C CYS A 5 -30.86 0.75 13.35
N LEU A 6 -32.10 0.40 13.01
CA LEU A 6 -32.70 0.56 11.69
C LEU A 6 -33.33 1.96 11.61
N HIS A 7 -32.99 2.73 10.57
CA HIS A 7 -33.79 3.84 10.05
C HIS A 7 -34.12 3.55 8.57
N PRO A 8 -35.35 3.82 8.11
CA PRO A 8 -35.78 3.50 6.75
C PRO A 8 -35.45 4.67 5.80
N GLY A 9 -34.89 4.37 4.63
CA GLY A 9 -34.90 5.28 3.50
C GLY A 9 -33.57 5.44 2.77
N ARG A 10 -33.60 5.10 1.47
CA ARG A 10 -32.57 5.28 0.42
C ARG A 10 -31.48 4.21 0.39
N LEU A 11 -31.77 3.16 -0.38
CA LEU A 11 -30.76 2.29 -1.01
C LEU A 11 -29.89 3.14 -1.95
N GLN A 12 -28.87 3.79 -1.39
CA GLN A 12 -27.66 4.09 -2.12
C GLN A 12 -26.75 2.89 -1.86
N GLN A 13 -26.45 2.07 -2.87
CA GLN A 13 -25.40 1.08 -2.76
C GLN A 13 -24.10 1.83 -2.42
N SER A 14 -23.74 1.83 -1.14
CA SER A 14 -22.48 2.37 -0.63
C SER A 14 -21.37 1.50 -1.19
N LEU A 15 -20.55 2.07 -2.08
CA LEU A 15 -19.25 1.48 -2.40
C LEU A 15 -18.50 1.28 -1.08
N ASP A 16 -18.20 0.03 -0.76
CA ASP A 16 -17.54 -0.37 0.48
C ASP A 16 -16.13 0.27 0.52
N PRO A 17 -15.85 1.21 1.45
CA PRO A 17 -14.59 1.96 1.46
C PRO A 17 -13.38 1.11 1.92
N MET A 18 -13.56 -0.20 2.10
CA MET A 18 -12.55 -1.10 2.66
C MET A 18 -11.70 -1.84 1.60
N GLN A 19 -11.80 -1.47 0.32
CA GLN A 19 -11.18 -2.17 -0.82
C GLN A 19 -9.80 -1.65 -1.25
N ASP A 20 -9.05 -0.97 -0.39
CA ASP A 20 -7.73 -0.42 -0.76
C ASP A 20 -6.56 -0.95 0.09
N ILE A 21 -5.35 -0.95 -0.49
CA ILE A 21 -4.11 -0.97 0.31
C ILE A 21 -3.76 0.48 0.61
N THR A 22 -3.42 0.74 1.87
CA THR A 22 -2.92 2.02 2.32
C THR A 22 -1.53 1.84 2.92
N LEU A 23 -0.60 2.70 2.49
CA LEU A 23 0.70 2.87 3.12
C LEU A 23 0.78 4.22 3.83
N HIS A 24 1.33 4.21 5.04
CA HIS A 24 1.76 5.41 5.71
C HIS A 24 3.29 5.42 5.78
N LEU A 25 3.88 6.46 5.19
CA LEU A 25 5.31 6.73 5.21
C LEU A 25 5.55 7.93 6.11
N VAL A 26 6.35 7.77 7.16
CA VAL A 26 6.73 8.85 8.07
C VAL A 26 8.01 9.50 7.55
N GLY A 27 8.07 10.83 7.58
CA GLY A 27 9.30 11.60 7.43
C GLY A 27 9.60 12.37 8.71
N GLU A 28 10.89 12.53 9.03
CA GLU A 28 11.37 13.44 10.06
C GLU A 28 11.82 14.75 9.39
N ASP A 29 11.47 15.90 9.97
CA ASP A 29 12.03 17.19 9.57
C ASP A 29 13.40 17.36 10.21
N GLU A 30 14.44 17.56 9.40
CA GLU A 30 15.61 18.32 9.81
C GLU A 30 15.18 19.79 9.89
N GLY A 31 15.21 20.35 11.09
CA GLY A 31 14.53 21.60 11.40
C GLY A 31 14.98 22.79 10.54
N ASP A 32 14.00 23.55 10.07
CA ASP A 32 14.20 24.98 9.86
C ASP A 32 12.95 25.76 10.27
N ASN A 33 13.20 26.86 10.96
CA ASN A 33 12.19 27.69 11.59
C ASN A 33 11.49 28.60 10.56
N CYS A 34 10.18 28.77 10.77
CA CYS A 34 9.37 29.95 10.43
C CYS A 34 8.44 29.88 9.20
N ASN A 35 7.19 30.28 9.51
CA ASN A 35 6.07 30.71 8.69
C ASN A 35 5.17 29.68 7.98
N SER A 36 3.98 29.54 8.58
CA SER A 36 2.69 29.40 7.90
C SER A 36 2.73 29.90 6.45
N LYS A 37 2.85 28.96 5.52
CA LYS A 37 2.31 28.92 4.14
C LYS A 37 3.20 27.99 3.33
N ASP A 38 3.09 26.68 3.51
CA ASP A 38 3.53 25.76 2.47
C ASP A 38 2.44 24.75 2.13
N VAL A 39 2.03 24.91 0.88
CA VAL A 39 0.91 24.30 0.20
C VAL A 39 1.31 22.87 -0.17
N ILE A 40 0.49 21.91 0.25
CA ILE A 40 0.65 20.49 -0.11
C ILE A 40 0.39 20.34 -1.62
N SER A 41 1.46 20.19 -2.40
CA SER A 41 1.42 19.76 -3.80
C SER A 41 0.98 18.31 -3.88
N ARG A 42 -0.24 18.07 -4.40
CA ARG A 42 -0.80 16.75 -4.70
C ARG A 42 -0.59 16.43 -6.18
N GLU A 43 0.35 15.55 -6.53
CA GLU A 43 0.36 14.92 -7.85
C GLU A 43 -0.46 13.64 -7.82
N THR A 44 -1.63 13.67 -8.46
CA THR A 44 -2.48 12.50 -8.71
C THR A 44 -2.56 12.33 -10.23
N LEU A 45 -2.08 11.21 -10.78
CA LEU A 45 -2.42 10.82 -12.16
C LEU A 45 -3.92 10.45 -12.23
N PRO A 46 -4.62 10.78 -13.33
CA PRO A 46 -6.03 11.16 -13.24
C PRO A 46 -6.97 9.96 -13.27
N SER A 47 -7.88 9.88 -12.28
CA SER A 47 -9.28 9.53 -12.53
C SER A 47 -10.19 10.01 -11.39
N SER A 48 -11.07 10.95 -11.72
CA SER A 48 -12.38 11.26 -11.13
C SER A 48 -12.55 11.23 -9.59
N SER A 49 -12.57 12.44 -9.03
CA SER A 49 -13.62 12.94 -8.13
C SER A 49 -13.91 12.18 -6.83
N GLN A 50 -13.13 12.43 -5.77
CA GLN A 50 -13.65 12.47 -4.39
C GLN A 50 -12.93 13.57 -3.57
N LYS A 51 -13.71 14.41 -2.88
CA LYS A 51 -13.23 15.48 -1.98
C LYS A 51 -12.42 14.88 -0.81
N LYS A 52 -11.18 15.32 -0.61
CA LYS A 52 -10.28 14.85 0.48
C LYS A 52 -9.98 15.97 1.47
N THR A 53 -10.52 15.89 2.69
CA THR A 53 -10.15 16.74 3.84
C THR A 53 -8.85 16.22 4.47
N PRO A 54 -7.81 17.07 4.66
CA PRO A 54 -6.65 16.69 5.46
C PRO A 54 -7.04 16.62 6.94
N ARG A 55 -6.70 15.53 7.63
CA ARG A 55 -6.83 15.40 9.09
C ARG A 55 -5.44 15.51 9.71
N SER A 56 -5.14 16.63 10.37
CA SER A 56 -4.02 16.74 11.29
C SER A 56 -4.45 16.21 12.67
N VAL A 57 -3.63 15.37 13.29
CA VAL A 57 -3.79 14.95 14.69
C VAL A 57 -2.71 15.66 15.49
N THR A 58 -3.08 16.70 16.23
CA THR A 58 -2.16 17.45 17.07
C THR A 58 -2.14 16.81 18.47
N HIS A 59 -1.13 15.98 18.77
CA HIS A 59 -0.76 15.67 20.15
C HIS A 59 0.03 16.86 20.72
N LYS A 60 -0.30 17.32 21.92
CA LYS A 60 0.34 18.49 22.56
C LYS A 60 1.74 18.15 23.12
N THR A 61 2.66 17.73 22.25
CA THR A 61 4.10 17.57 22.57
C THR A 61 4.97 18.61 21.86
N GLY A 62 4.41 19.46 21.00
CA GLY A 62 5.15 20.46 20.23
C GLY A 62 5.85 19.92 18.98
N THR A 63 5.92 18.59 18.83
CA THR A 63 6.49 17.92 17.65
C THR A 63 5.39 17.63 16.62
N SER A 64 5.63 18.04 15.37
CA SER A 64 4.78 17.69 14.22
C SER A 64 5.50 16.63 13.38
N HIS A 65 4.75 15.68 12.82
CA HIS A 65 5.27 14.68 11.91
C HIS A 65 4.49 14.71 10.60
N PHE A 66 5.20 14.65 9.48
CA PHE A 66 4.58 14.51 8.17
C PHE A 66 4.38 13.04 7.84
N VAL A 67 3.14 12.68 7.52
CA VAL A 67 2.76 11.34 7.09
C VAL A 67 2.28 11.38 5.65
N LYS A 68 3.03 10.73 4.76
CA LYS A 68 2.62 10.54 3.36
C LYS A 68 1.77 9.28 3.25
N HIS A 69 0.51 9.48 2.87
CA HIS A 69 -0.46 8.41 2.69
C HIS A 69 -0.57 8.02 1.22
N VAL A 70 -0.28 6.76 0.90
CA VAL A 70 -0.27 6.24 -0.47
C VAL A 70 -1.29 5.11 -0.59
N GLN A 71 -2.33 5.31 -1.39
CA GLN A 71 -3.47 4.40 -1.51
C GLN A 71 -3.49 3.74 -2.88
N PHE A 72 -3.52 2.41 -2.93
CA PHE A 72 -3.79 1.66 -4.17
C PHE A 72 -5.28 1.34 -4.22
N THR A 73 -5.98 1.99 -5.15
CA THR A 73 -7.41 1.78 -5.34
C THR A 73 -7.70 0.69 -6.36
N ASN A 74 -8.96 0.24 -6.42
CA ASN A 74 -9.43 -0.74 -7.41
C ASN A 74 -8.78 -2.13 -7.27
N TRP A 75 -8.51 -2.56 -6.03
CA TRP A 75 -8.11 -3.93 -5.71
C TRP A 75 -9.24 -4.65 -4.97
N PRO A 76 -10.05 -5.47 -5.66
CA PRO A 76 -11.18 -6.15 -5.03
C PRO A 76 -10.71 -7.07 -3.88
N ASP A 77 -11.48 -7.12 -2.80
CA ASP A 77 -11.18 -8.02 -1.68
C ASP A 77 -11.18 -9.49 -2.13
N HIS A 78 -10.22 -10.26 -1.63
CA HIS A 78 -9.90 -11.64 -2.05
C HIS A 78 -9.42 -11.83 -3.51
N GLY A 79 -9.43 -10.77 -4.32
CA GLY A 79 -8.90 -10.77 -5.68
C GLY A 79 -7.46 -10.29 -5.76
N THR A 80 -7.06 -9.93 -6.98
CA THR A 80 -5.75 -9.42 -7.34
C THR A 80 -5.90 -8.06 -8.02
N PRO A 81 -4.84 -7.21 -8.06
CA PRO A 81 -4.87 -5.99 -8.86
C PRO A 81 -5.24 -6.30 -10.31
N ALA A 82 -6.11 -5.46 -10.91
CA ALA A 82 -6.54 -5.63 -12.30
C ALA A 82 -5.37 -5.42 -13.29
N SER A 83 -4.46 -4.50 -12.98
CA SER A 83 -3.28 -4.20 -13.78
C SER A 83 -2.01 -4.58 -13.02
N VAL A 84 -1.24 -5.52 -13.59
CA VAL A 84 0.10 -5.87 -13.09
C VAL A 84 1.02 -4.66 -13.14
N ASP A 85 1.00 -3.92 -14.24
CA ASP A 85 1.81 -2.72 -14.43
C ASP A 85 1.46 -1.59 -13.48
N GLY A 86 0.16 -1.38 -13.26
CA GLY A 86 -0.31 -0.44 -12.25
C GLY A 86 0.23 -0.78 -10.87
N PHE A 87 0.22 -2.07 -10.51
CA PHE A 87 0.75 -2.54 -9.23
C PHE A 87 2.28 -2.41 -9.13
N ILE A 88 3.03 -2.75 -10.19
CA ILE A 88 4.49 -2.56 -10.23
C ILE A 88 4.84 -1.08 -10.01
N LYS A 89 4.16 -0.17 -10.73
CA LYS A 89 4.34 1.28 -10.59
C LYS A 89 4.06 1.74 -9.16
N TYR A 90 3.01 1.21 -8.54
CA TYR A 90 2.66 1.52 -7.15
C TYR A 90 3.74 1.09 -6.16
N VAL A 91 4.23 -0.15 -6.23
CA VAL A 91 5.28 -0.64 -5.33
C VAL A 91 6.56 0.18 -5.49
N ARG A 92 6.96 0.48 -6.74
CA ARG A 92 8.13 1.33 -7.01
C ARG A 92 7.95 2.76 -6.48
N PHE A 93 6.75 3.33 -6.63
CA PHE A 93 6.44 4.65 -6.09
C PHE A 93 6.49 4.67 -4.55
N ALA A 94 5.96 3.64 -3.88
CA ALA A 94 6.04 3.52 -2.44
C ALA A 94 7.48 3.43 -1.95
N ARG A 95 8.31 2.58 -2.56
CA ARG A 95 9.76 2.46 -2.27
C ARG A 95 10.49 3.78 -2.47
N LYS A 96 10.28 4.46 -3.61
CA LYS A 96 10.90 5.75 -3.91
C LYS A 96 10.44 6.88 -2.98
N SER A 97 9.22 6.78 -2.46
CA SER A 97 8.63 7.79 -1.58
C SER A 97 9.02 7.63 -0.11
N HIS A 98 9.58 6.48 0.26
CA HIS A 98 10.01 6.15 1.61
C HIS A 98 11.32 6.85 1.95
N LEU A 99 11.40 7.44 3.15
CA LEU A 99 12.57 8.16 3.62
C LEU A 99 13.31 7.34 4.68
N THR A 100 12.66 7.12 5.83
CA THR A 100 13.24 6.43 6.99
C THR A 100 12.17 5.66 7.77
N GLY A 101 12.62 4.79 8.68
CA GLY A 101 11.74 4.06 9.60
C GLY A 101 10.96 2.91 8.96
N PRO A 102 10.02 2.29 9.69
CA PRO A 102 9.15 1.26 9.12
C PRO A 102 8.02 1.86 8.26
N ILE A 103 7.61 1.13 7.23
CA ILE A 103 6.43 1.45 6.43
C ILE A 103 5.21 0.76 7.05
N LEU A 104 4.17 1.51 7.41
CA LEU A 104 2.90 0.91 7.82
C LEU A 104 2.10 0.55 6.58
N VAL A 105 1.90 -0.75 6.34
CA VAL A 105 1.09 -1.28 5.24
C VAL A 105 -0.16 -1.94 5.82
N HIS A 106 -1.35 -1.51 5.40
CA HIS A 106 -2.59 -2.16 5.81
C HIS A 106 -3.58 -2.35 4.66
N CYS A 107 -4.50 -3.30 4.86
CA CYS A 107 -5.71 -3.47 4.07
C CYS A 107 -6.89 -3.55 5.05
N SER A 108 -7.91 -4.38 4.81
CA SER A 108 -8.94 -4.69 5.81
C SER A 108 -8.37 -5.50 7.00
N ALA A 109 -8.06 -6.80 6.82
CA ALA A 109 -7.50 -7.66 7.88
C ALA A 109 -5.97 -7.56 8.05
N GLY A 110 -5.29 -6.83 7.16
CA GLY A 110 -3.84 -6.66 7.18
C GLY A 110 -3.04 -7.94 6.90
N VAL A 111 -3.53 -8.83 6.03
CA VAL A 111 -2.87 -10.12 5.73
C VAL A 111 -2.87 -10.51 4.25
N GLY A 112 -4.00 -10.39 3.54
CA GLY A 112 -4.11 -10.79 2.12
C GLY A 112 -3.37 -9.84 1.19
N ARG A 113 -3.95 -8.66 0.95
CA ARG A 113 -3.39 -7.62 0.07
C ARG A 113 -2.06 -7.07 0.62
N THR A 114 -1.99 -6.84 1.93
CA THR A 114 -0.74 -6.52 2.64
C THR A 114 0.37 -7.55 2.37
N GLY A 115 0.05 -8.85 2.39
CA GLY A 115 1.02 -9.91 2.11
C GLY A 115 1.53 -9.90 0.67
N VAL A 116 0.67 -9.61 -0.30
CA VAL A 116 1.09 -9.47 -1.70
C VAL A 116 2.04 -8.28 -1.87
N PHE A 117 1.73 -7.14 -1.26
CA PHE A 117 2.62 -5.97 -1.28
C PHE A 117 4.00 -6.30 -0.69
N LEU A 118 4.04 -6.84 0.53
CA LEU A 118 5.30 -7.16 1.21
C LEU A 118 6.12 -8.21 0.46
N CYS A 119 5.48 -9.27 -0.07
CA CYS A 119 6.17 -10.28 -0.86
C CYS A 119 6.86 -9.68 -2.09
N VAL A 120 6.13 -8.87 -2.86
CA VAL A 120 6.66 -8.25 -4.08
C VAL A 120 7.75 -7.22 -3.75
N ASP A 121 7.60 -6.44 -2.68
CA ASP A 121 8.61 -5.49 -2.23
C ASP A 121 9.93 -6.18 -1.85
N VAL A 122 9.87 -7.29 -1.13
CA VAL A 122 11.05 -8.11 -0.77
C VAL A 122 11.71 -8.66 -2.04
N VAL A 123 10.93 -9.17 -3.00
CA VAL A 123 11.49 -9.67 -4.26
C VAL A 123 12.15 -8.55 -5.08
N PHE A 124 11.54 -7.36 -5.15
CA PHE A 124 12.15 -6.22 -5.85
C PHE A 124 13.49 -5.83 -5.21
N CYS A 125 13.55 -5.78 -3.88
CA CYS A 125 14.80 -5.54 -3.15
C CYS A 125 15.87 -6.61 -3.46
N ALA A 126 15.47 -7.89 -3.56
CA ALA A 126 16.38 -8.97 -3.92
C ALA A 126 16.89 -8.85 -5.37
N ILE A 127 16.01 -8.54 -6.33
CA ILE A 127 16.39 -8.30 -7.74
C ILE A 127 17.37 -7.13 -7.84
N GLU A 128 17.06 -5.99 -7.22
CA GLU A 128 17.91 -4.78 -7.22
C GLU A 128 19.31 -5.05 -6.64
N LYS A 129 19.42 -5.96 -5.67
CA LYS A 129 20.68 -6.32 -5.01
C LYS A 129 21.35 -7.57 -5.60
N ASN A 130 20.81 -8.11 -6.70
CA ASN A 130 21.27 -9.35 -7.33
C ASN A 130 21.35 -10.54 -6.34
N PHE A 131 20.36 -10.64 -5.44
CA PHE A 131 20.23 -11.75 -4.50
C PHE A 131 19.23 -12.80 -4.99
N PRO A 132 19.49 -14.09 -4.74
CA PRO A 132 18.52 -15.13 -5.01
C PRO A 132 17.29 -14.94 -4.12
N PHE A 133 16.11 -15.17 -4.67
CA PHE A 133 14.85 -15.10 -3.93
C PHE A 133 14.00 -16.34 -4.20
N ASN A 134 13.13 -16.67 -3.25
CA ASN A 134 12.14 -17.74 -3.40
C ASN A 134 10.82 -17.30 -2.76
N ILE A 135 9.78 -17.14 -3.57
CA ILE A 135 8.49 -16.62 -3.13
C ILE A 135 7.86 -17.51 -2.04
N ARG A 136 8.00 -18.84 -2.13
CA ARG A 136 7.48 -19.76 -1.09
C ARG A 136 8.16 -19.47 0.26
N ASN A 137 9.48 -19.33 0.28
CA ASN A 137 10.24 -19.08 1.50
C ASN A 137 9.92 -17.71 2.10
N ILE A 138 9.80 -16.68 1.26
CA ILE A 138 9.39 -15.33 1.68
C ILE A 138 8.02 -15.39 2.35
N VAL A 139 7.05 -16.07 1.72
CA VAL A 139 5.70 -16.19 2.28
C VAL A 139 5.67 -17.00 3.57
N ALA A 140 6.47 -18.06 3.68
CA ALA A 140 6.62 -18.82 4.92
C ALA A 140 7.13 -17.94 6.07
N GLN A 141 8.22 -17.18 5.83
CA GLN A 141 8.78 -16.26 6.83
C GLN A 141 7.80 -15.15 7.22
N MET A 142 7.05 -14.58 6.26
CA MET A 142 6.01 -13.61 6.59
C MET A 142 4.91 -14.22 7.47
N ARG A 143 4.55 -15.50 7.25
CA ARG A 143 3.53 -16.21 8.04
C ARG A 143 4.00 -16.58 9.44
N GLU A 144 5.31 -16.72 9.66
CA GLU A 144 5.91 -16.86 11.00
C GLU A 144 5.78 -15.57 11.82
N GLN A 145 5.87 -14.40 11.17
CA GLN A 145 5.74 -13.10 11.85
C GLN A 145 4.27 -12.64 12.00
N ARG A 146 3.43 -12.93 11.01
CA ARG A 146 1.99 -12.63 11.04
C ARG A 146 1.22 -13.73 10.34
N TYR A 147 0.45 -14.50 11.10
CA TYR A 147 -0.34 -15.59 10.55
C TYR A 147 -1.27 -15.14 9.42
N GLY A 148 -1.36 -15.96 8.36
CA GLY A 148 -2.32 -15.76 7.26
C GLY A 148 -1.86 -14.82 6.14
N MET A 149 -0.61 -14.38 6.12
CA MET A 149 -0.05 -13.55 5.03
C MET A 149 -0.22 -14.23 3.67
N ILE A 150 -0.78 -13.49 2.70
CA ILE A 150 -1.30 -13.98 1.42
C ILE A 150 -2.39 -15.04 1.63
N GLN A 151 -3.65 -14.64 1.48
CA GLN A 151 -4.80 -15.44 1.90
C GLN A 151 -5.30 -16.39 0.83
N THR A 152 -5.22 -16.02 -0.44
CA THR A 152 -5.81 -16.80 -1.55
C THR A 152 -4.75 -17.34 -2.51
N LYS A 153 -5.09 -18.39 -3.25
CA LYS A 153 -4.22 -18.96 -4.29
C LYS A 153 -3.96 -17.94 -5.40
N GLU A 154 -4.97 -17.14 -5.73
CA GLU A 154 -4.93 -16.10 -6.75
C GLU A 154 -3.93 -15.01 -6.37
N GLN A 155 -3.91 -14.58 -5.10
CA GLN A 155 -2.92 -13.64 -4.58
C GLN A 155 -1.50 -14.20 -4.62
N TYR A 156 -1.32 -15.47 -4.26
CA TYR A 156 -0.02 -16.13 -4.33
C TYR A 156 0.48 -16.24 -5.78
N PHE A 157 -0.39 -16.65 -6.71
CA PHE A 157 -0.07 -16.70 -8.14
C PHE A 157 0.24 -15.31 -8.71
N PHE A 158 -0.48 -14.28 -8.25
CA PHE A 158 -0.24 -12.90 -8.68
C PHE A 158 1.17 -12.42 -8.32
N CYS A 159 1.74 -12.84 -7.18
CA CYS A 159 3.14 -12.52 -6.86
C CYS A 159 4.09 -13.04 -7.95
N TYR A 160 3.92 -14.28 -8.41
CA TYR A 160 4.71 -14.83 -9.52
C TYR A 160 4.47 -14.06 -10.82
N LYS A 161 3.22 -13.69 -11.12
CA LYS A 161 2.88 -12.91 -12.31
C LYS A 161 3.61 -11.57 -12.35
N VAL A 162 3.64 -10.85 -11.23
CA VAL A 162 4.37 -9.57 -11.11
C VAL A 162 5.87 -9.75 -11.31
N VAL A 163 6.46 -10.77 -10.69
CA VAL A 163 7.89 -11.04 -10.79
C VAL A 163 8.29 -11.42 -12.21
N LEU A 164 7.50 -12.28 -12.87
CA LEU A 164 7.72 -12.66 -14.26
C LEU A 164 7.70 -11.44 -15.19
N GLU A 165 6.69 -10.57 -15.05
CA GLU A 165 6.55 -9.34 -15.84
C GLU A 165 7.79 -8.42 -15.68
N VAL A 166 8.28 -8.27 -14.45
CA VAL A 166 9.47 -7.45 -14.17
C VAL A 166 10.74 -8.07 -14.78
N LEU A 167 10.95 -9.37 -14.61
CA LEU A 167 12.12 -10.05 -15.17
C LEU A 167 12.12 -10.03 -16.70
N GLN A 168 10.95 -10.23 -17.33
CA GLN A 168 10.81 -10.11 -18.78
C GLN A 168 11.18 -8.71 -19.25
N LYS A 169 10.69 -7.67 -18.57
CA LYS A 169 11.05 -6.28 -18.88
C LYS A 169 12.55 -6.07 -18.81
N LEU A 170 13.21 -6.53 -17.75
CA LEU A 170 14.66 -6.41 -17.61
C LEU A 170 15.42 -7.09 -18.76
N LEU A 171 15.01 -8.29 -19.18
CA LEU A 171 15.64 -9.02 -20.29
C LEU A 171 15.40 -8.38 -21.66
N THR A 172 14.29 -7.66 -21.86
CA THR A 172 13.99 -7.00 -23.14
C THR A 172 14.69 -5.65 -23.33
N PHE A 173 15.40 -5.15 -22.30
CA PHE A 173 16.19 -3.92 -22.36
C PHE A 173 17.70 -4.17 -22.51
N ASP A 174 18.11 -5.43 -22.71
CA ASP A 174 19.44 -5.83 -23.21
C ASP A 174 19.42 -5.95 -24.75
#